data_AF-A0A7Z7K614-F1
#
_entry.id   AF-A0A7Z7K614-F1
#
_cell.length_a   1.000
_cell.length_b   1.000
_cell.length_c   1.000
_cell.angle_alpha   90.00
_cell.angle_beta   90.00
_cell.angle_gamma   90.00
#
_symmetry.space_group_name_H-M   'P 1'
#
loop_
_entity.id
_entity.type
_entity.pdbx_description
1 polymer ?
#
loop_
_entity_poly.entity_id
_entity_poly.type
_entity_poly.pdbx_seq_one_letter_code
_entity_poly.pdbx_strand_id
1 'polypeptide(L)'
;MAFGLMTRESMLENGVIRDTGKTCEKHEMPIYARKMPNHGNRETEFCWQCTTEYIQTKSNAVDIAYNNQSLLAKGYKVFYKESVLSKEIASATLKNYKEHSAVDTKALNYAKRITRDYVKGMEGNSLLQGPPGVGKSHLSMSIAKNINEMFKSYNHQRV
;
A
#
# COMPACT_ATOMS: atom_id res chain seq x y z
N MET A 1 -1.27 -16.03 -37.83
CA MET A 1 -2.17 -16.96 -37.11
C MET A 1 -1.41 -17.58 -35.93
N ALA A 2 -1.31 -16.89 -34.79
CA ALA A 2 -0.47 -17.33 -33.66
C ALA A 2 -1.19 -17.27 -32.31
N PHE A 3 -2.51 -17.49 -32.32
CA PHE A 3 -3.33 -17.49 -31.09
C PHE A 3 -3.68 -18.92 -30.60
N GLY A 4 -3.25 -19.97 -31.31
CA GLY A 4 -3.63 -21.36 -31.01
C GLY A 4 -2.91 -21.98 -29.81
N LEU A 5 -1.69 -21.54 -29.47
CA LEU A 5 -0.82 -22.24 -28.51
C LEU A 5 -1.12 -21.98 -27.03
N MET A 6 -2.18 -21.25 -26.69
CA MET A 6 -2.46 -20.85 -25.30
C MET A 6 -3.57 -21.66 -24.60
N THR A 7 -4.28 -22.55 -25.30
CA THR A 7 -5.30 -23.39 -24.68
C THR A 7 -4.71 -24.73 -24.22
N ARG A 8 -5.27 -25.28 -23.13
CA ARG A 8 -4.89 -26.59 -22.59
C ARG A 8 -4.96 -27.69 -23.65
N GLU A 9 -6.02 -27.70 -24.46
CA GLU A 9 -6.21 -28.68 -25.54
C GLU A 9 -5.09 -28.58 -26.58
N SER A 10 -4.75 -27.37 -27.04
CA SER A 10 -3.68 -27.19 -28.02
C SER A 10 -2.31 -27.59 -27.47
N MET A 11 -2.05 -27.36 -26.18
CA MET A 11 -0.78 -27.78 -25.56
C MET A 11 -0.65 -29.30 -25.46
N LEU A 12 -1.77 -30.02 -25.28
CA LEU A 12 -1.80 -31.48 -25.31
C LEU A 12 -1.56 -32.00 -26.73
N GLU A 13 -2.27 -31.45 -27.72
CA GLU A 13 -2.13 -31.84 -29.13
C GLU A 13 -0.71 -31.63 -29.66
N ASN A 14 -0.07 -30.54 -29.26
CA ASN A 14 1.30 -30.21 -29.69
C ASN A 14 2.39 -30.89 -28.83
N GLY A 15 2.03 -31.75 -27.88
CA GLY A 15 2.97 -32.49 -27.03
C GLY A 15 3.80 -31.60 -26.08
N VAL A 16 3.36 -30.36 -25.84
CA VAL A 16 4.00 -29.43 -24.90
C VAL A 16 3.78 -29.89 -23.46
N ILE A 17 2.61 -30.49 -23.21
CA ILE A 17 2.25 -31.11 -21.93
C ILE A 17 1.77 -32.55 -22.16
N ARG A 18 2.06 -33.44 -21.21
CA ARG A 18 1.69 -34.86 -21.25
C ARG A 18 0.79 -35.20 -20.07
N ASP A 19 -0.31 -35.90 -20.29
CA ASP A 19 -1.13 -36.42 -19.19
C ASP A 19 -0.37 -37.54 -18.45
N THR A 20 -0.37 -37.48 -17.12
CA THR A 20 0.29 -38.47 -16.25
C THR A 20 -0.65 -39.60 -15.82
N GLY A 21 -1.96 -39.49 -16.07
CA GLY A 21 -2.99 -40.41 -15.59
C GLY A 21 -3.32 -40.25 -14.10
N LYS A 22 -2.63 -39.35 -13.38
CA LYS A 22 -2.91 -39.02 -11.99
C LYS A 22 -3.97 -37.92 -11.91
N THR A 23 -4.75 -37.94 -10.85
CA THR A 23 -5.76 -36.91 -10.55
C THR A 23 -5.31 -36.04 -9.39
N CYS A 24 -5.52 -34.74 -9.50
CA CYS A 24 -5.27 -33.79 -8.43
C CYS A 24 -6.34 -33.93 -7.35
N GLU A 25 -5.93 -34.15 -6.09
CA GLU A 25 -6.85 -34.29 -4.94
C GLU A 25 -7.65 -33.02 -4.63
N LYS A 26 -7.12 -31.84 -4.96
CA LYS A 26 -7.75 -30.54 -4.67
C LYS A 26 -8.83 -30.14 -5.68
N HIS A 27 -8.66 -30.53 -6.94
CA HIS A 27 -9.46 -30.03 -8.07
C HIS A 27 -10.09 -31.13 -8.91
N GLU A 28 -9.91 -32.40 -8.53
CA GLU A 28 -10.45 -33.58 -9.21
C GLU A 28 -10.19 -33.59 -10.74
N MET A 29 -9.01 -33.08 -11.13
CA MET A 29 -8.64 -32.93 -12.54
C MET A 29 -7.30 -33.62 -12.86
N PRO A 30 -7.02 -33.95 -14.13
CA PRO A 30 -5.77 -34.61 -14.51
C PRO A 30 -4.53 -33.77 -14.17
N ILE A 31 -3.47 -34.45 -13.75
CA ILE A 31 -2.13 -33.88 -13.56
C ILE A 31 -1.34 -34.03 -14.86
N TYR A 32 -0.72 -32.94 -15.29
CA TYR A 32 0.09 -32.89 -16.50
C TYR A 32 1.58 -32.81 -16.15
N ALA A 33 2.42 -33.38 -17.00
CA ALA A 33 3.87 -33.25 -16.95
C ALA A 33 4.35 -32.34 -18.08
N ARG A 34 5.32 -31.47 -17.78
CA ARG A 34 6.05 -30.68 -18.79
C ARG A 34 7.55 -30.78 -18.56
N LYS A 35 8.31 -30.79 -19.65
CA LYS A 35 9.77 -30.64 -19.59
C LYS A 35 10.13 -29.16 -19.58
N MET A 36 11.05 -28.77 -18.71
CA MET A 36 11.58 -27.41 -18.64
C MET A 36 12.92 -27.32 -19.39
N PRO A 37 12.96 -26.74 -20.60
CA PRO A 37 14.21 -26.66 -21.37
C PRO A 37 15.30 -25.89 -20.62
N ASN A 38 14.91 -24.80 -19.94
CA ASN A 38 15.82 -23.92 -19.20
C ASN A 38 16.30 -24.51 -17.85
N HIS A 39 15.80 -25.68 -17.44
CA HIS A 39 16.20 -26.37 -16.21
C HIS A 39 16.70 -27.79 -16.48
N GLY A 40 17.47 -27.97 -17.56
CA GLY A 40 18.08 -29.25 -17.91
C GLY A 40 17.06 -30.32 -18.31
N ASN A 41 15.98 -29.92 -18.97
CA ASN A 41 14.89 -30.80 -19.39
C ASN A 41 14.25 -31.63 -18.26
N ARG A 42 14.33 -31.15 -17.01
CA ARG A 42 13.64 -31.77 -15.89
C ARG A 42 12.14 -31.79 -16.15
N GLU A 43 11.54 -32.96 -15.93
CA GLU A 43 10.10 -33.15 -16.01
C GLU A 43 9.48 -32.73 -14.68
N THR A 44 8.46 -31.89 -14.77
CA THR A 44 7.72 -31.38 -13.61
C THR A 44 6.25 -31.66 -13.79
N GLU A 45 5.63 -32.27 -12.77
CA GLU A 45 4.21 -32.55 -12.72
C GLU A 45 3.47 -31.36 -12.11
N PHE A 46 2.34 -30.98 -12.68
CA PHE A 46 1.52 -29.88 -12.20
C PHE A 46 0.03 -30.07 -12.52
N CYS A 47 -0.80 -29.55 -11.63
CA CYS A 47 -2.22 -29.34 -11.89
C CYS A 47 -2.42 -27.95 -12.50
N TRP A 48 -3.23 -27.85 -13.55
CA TRP A 48 -3.49 -26.59 -14.24
C TRP A 48 -4.20 -25.57 -13.32
N GLN A 49 -5.19 -26.02 -12.56
CA GLN A 49 -5.94 -25.16 -11.64
C GLN A 49 -5.08 -24.72 -10.45
N CYS A 50 -4.32 -25.62 -9.82
CA CYS A 50 -3.34 -25.25 -8.78
C CYS A 50 -2.36 -24.19 -9.28
N THR A 51 -1.86 -24.35 -10.51
CA THR A 51 -0.91 -23.40 -11.12
C THR A 51 -1.56 -22.04 -11.35
N THR A 52 -2.80 -22.04 -11.87
CA THR A 52 -3.58 -20.83 -12.10
C THR A 52 -3.87 -20.09 -10.79
N GLU A 53 -4.28 -20.80 -9.75
CA GLU A 53 -4.50 -20.24 -8.40
C GLU A 53 -3.22 -19.68 -7.79
N TYR A 54 -2.09 -20.40 -7.94
CA TYR A 54 -0.79 -19.92 -7.48
C TYR A 54 -0.39 -18.62 -8.19
N ILE A 55 -0.55 -18.57 -9.51
CA ILE A 55 -0.27 -17.37 -10.31
C ILE A 55 -1.19 -16.22 -9.89
N GLN A 56 -2.50 -16.46 -9.75
CA GLN A 56 -3.47 -15.46 -9.29
C GLN A 56 -3.14 -14.93 -7.89
N THR A 57 -2.77 -15.82 -6.96
CA THR A 57 -2.40 -15.42 -5.61
C THR A 57 -1.14 -14.53 -5.63
N LYS A 58 -0.15 -14.89 -6.44
CA LYS A 58 1.08 -14.09 -6.60
C LYS A 58 0.83 -12.76 -7.32
N SER A 59 0.02 -12.73 -8.38
CA SER A 59 -0.33 -11.50 -9.09
C SER A 59 -1.08 -10.55 -8.16
N ASN A 60 -2.09 -11.05 -7.44
CA ASN A 60 -2.88 -10.24 -6.50
C ASN A 60 -1.98 -9.60 -5.43
N ALA A 61 -1.02 -10.35 -4.88
CA ALA A 61 -0.08 -9.81 -3.89
C ALA A 61 0.83 -8.72 -4.47
N VAL A 62 1.29 -8.88 -5.71
CA VAL A 62 2.10 -7.87 -6.42
C VAL A 62 1.26 -6.63 -6.73
N ASP A 63 0.02 -6.81 -7.17
CA ASP A 63 -0.90 -5.71 -7.49
C ASP A 63 -1.25 -4.90 -6.23
N ILE A 64 -1.49 -5.57 -5.10
CA ILE A 64 -1.66 -4.96 -3.78
C ILE A 64 -0.44 -4.11 -3.40
N ALA A 65 0.76 -4.69 -3.49
CA ALA A 65 2.00 -4.00 -3.14
C ALA A 65 2.23 -2.77 -4.04
N TYR A 66 1.98 -2.91 -5.34
CA TYR A 66 2.09 -1.82 -6.31
C TYR A 66 1.09 -0.69 -6.03
N ASN A 67 -0.17 -1.03 -5.76
CA ASN A 67 -1.21 -0.05 -5.42
C ASN A 67 -0.87 0.72 -4.13
N ASN A 68 -0.39 0.02 -3.10
CA ASN A 68 0.08 0.64 -1.86
C ASN A 68 1.24 1.60 -2.10
N GLN A 69 2.24 1.19 -2.88
CA GLN A 69 3.38 2.04 -3.21
C GLN A 69 2.97 3.29 -3.99
N SER A 70 2.05 3.14 -4.95
CA SER A 70 1.50 4.24 -5.75
C SER A 70 0.74 5.25 -4.87
N LEU A 71 -0.09 4.78 -3.95
CA LEU A 71 -0.86 5.62 -3.03
C LEU A 71 0.06 6.40 -2.07
N LEU A 72 1.08 5.74 -1.52
CA LEU A 72 2.08 6.41 -0.65
C LEU A 72 2.89 7.46 -1.41
N ALA A 73 3.23 7.18 -2.68
CA ALA A 73 3.96 8.12 -3.53
C ALA A 73 3.12 9.35 -3.88
N LYS A 74 1.82 9.19 -4.15
CA LYS A 74 0.91 10.27 -4.55
C LYS A 74 0.43 11.15 -3.39
N GLY A 75 0.24 10.58 -2.20
CA GLY A 75 -0.28 11.33 -1.05
C GLY A 75 0.81 11.60 -0.01
N TYR A 76 1.18 10.55 0.73
CA TYR A 76 2.00 10.67 1.93
C TYR A 76 3.36 11.33 1.70
N LYS A 77 4.07 10.94 0.64
CA LYS A 77 5.41 11.48 0.33
C LYS A 77 5.38 12.90 -0.23
N VAL A 78 4.30 13.29 -0.91
CA VAL A 78 4.16 14.63 -1.51
C VAL A 78 4.23 15.71 -0.46
N PHE A 79 3.58 15.49 0.70
CA PHE A 79 3.63 16.43 1.81
C PHE A 79 5.06 16.84 2.18
N TYR A 80 5.96 15.87 2.35
CA TYR A 80 7.35 16.15 2.74
C TYR A 80 8.21 16.64 1.56
N LYS A 81 7.94 16.14 0.35
CA LYS A 81 8.70 16.50 -0.85
C LYS A 81 8.47 17.95 -1.27
N GLU A 82 7.23 18.42 -1.22
CA GLU A 82 6.84 19.74 -1.71
C GLU A 82 6.83 20.82 -0.60
N SER A 83 7.03 20.41 0.66
CA SER A 83 7.14 21.37 1.78
C SER A 83 8.56 21.89 1.94
N VAL A 84 8.74 23.21 1.89
CA VAL A 84 10.00 23.88 2.23
C VAL A 84 10.07 24.08 3.75
N LEU A 85 10.83 23.22 4.44
CA LEU A 85 10.87 23.18 5.90
C LEU A 85 12.27 23.45 6.44
N SER A 86 12.35 24.26 7.50
CA SER A 86 13.55 24.30 8.35
C SER A 86 13.65 23.01 9.17
N LYS A 87 14.88 22.65 9.60
CA LYS A 87 15.11 21.45 10.43
C LYS A 87 14.26 21.44 11.71
N GLU A 88 14.09 22.62 12.32
CA GLU A 88 13.33 22.80 13.56
C GLU A 88 11.84 22.49 13.33
N ILE A 89 11.22 23.11 12.32
CA ILE A 89 9.81 22.88 11.99
C ILE A 89 9.61 21.44 11.49
N ALA A 90 10.55 20.90 10.72
CA ALA A 90 10.54 19.51 10.27
C ALA A 90 10.60 18.50 11.43
N SER A 91 11.01 18.89 12.64
CA SER A 91 10.97 18.04 13.84
C SER A 91 9.71 18.24 14.70
N ALA A 92 8.90 19.26 14.41
CA ALA A 92 7.72 19.60 15.20
C ALA A 92 6.66 18.49 15.17
N THR A 93 6.14 18.15 16.34
CA THR A 93 5.02 17.22 16.56
C THR A 93 4.12 17.73 17.69
N LEU A 94 2.89 17.21 17.78
CA LEU A 94 2.00 17.55 18.89
C LEU A 94 2.55 17.08 20.25
N LYS A 95 3.49 16.12 20.26
CA LYS A 95 4.08 15.55 21.48
C LYS A 95 5.25 16.37 22.02
N ASN A 96 6.00 17.05 21.15
CA ASN A 96 7.15 17.86 21.55
C ASN A 96 6.86 19.37 21.59
N TYR A 97 5.58 19.75 21.48
CA TYR A 97 5.15 21.11 21.75
C TYR A 97 5.27 21.38 23.26
N LYS A 98 5.95 22.48 23.62
CA LYS A 98 6.16 22.86 25.02
C LYS A 98 5.07 23.85 25.45
N GLU A 99 4.36 23.49 26.51
CA GLU A 99 3.33 24.33 27.10
C GLU A 99 3.96 25.16 28.25
N HIS A 100 3.92 26.49 28.13
CA HIS A 100 4.46 27.39 29.14
C HIS A 100 3.35 28.21 29.82
N SER A 101 2.16 28.24 29.23
CA SER A 101 1.01 29.00 29.69
C SER A 101 -0.30 28.26 29.45
N ALA A 102 -1.37 28.70 30.12
CA ALA A 102 -2.72 28.18 29.88
C ALA A 102 -3.19 28.43 28.43
N VAL A 103 -2.64 29.43 27.74
CA VAL A 103 -2.93 29.70 26.33
C VAL A 103 -2.30 28.63 25.44
N ASP A 104 -1.08 28.20 25.74
CA ASP A 104 -0.39 27.13 24.99
C ASP A 104 -1.13 25.80 25.13
N THR A 105 -1.62 25.48 26.34
CA THR A 105 -2.45 24.30 26.57
C THR A 105 -3.75 24.36 25.78
N LYS A 106 -4.42 25.51 25.72
CA LYS A 106 -5.60 25.70 24.88
C LYS A 106 -5.28 25.54 23.40
N ALA A 107 -4.15 26.08 22.93
CA ALA A 107 -3.70 25.97 21.55
C ALA A 107 -3.38 24.51 21.17
N LEU A 108 -2.70 23.77 22.04
CA LEU A 108 -2.42 22.34 21.84
C LEU A 108 -3.71 21.51 21.82
N ASN A 109 -4.64 21.77 22.74
CA ASN A 109 -5.93 21.08 22.78
C ASN A 109 -6.78 21.39 21.54
N TYR A 110 -6.75 22.64 21.07
CA TYR A 110 -7.36 23.03 19.80
C TYR A 110 -6.74 22.25 18.64
N ALA A 111 -5.41 22.21 18.53
CA ALA A 111 -4.69 21.46 17.51
C ALA A 111 -5.08 19.97 17.51
N LYS A 112 -5.12 19.32 18.68
CA LYS A 112 -5.57 17.93 18.82
C LYS A 112 -7.04 17.73 18.41
N ARG A 113 -7.91 18.71 18.64
CA ARG A 113 -9.32 18.64 18.22
C ARG A 113 -9.45 18.76 16.71
N ILE A 114 -8.87 19.79 16.10
CA ILE A 114 -8.97 19.99 14.64
C ILE A 114 -8.33 18.85 13.86
N THR A 115 -7.22 18.29 14.32
CA THR A 115 -6.63 17.10 13.69
C THR A 115 -7.62 15.94 13.67
N ARG A 116 -8.31 15.67 14.79
CA ARG A 116 -9.32 14.60 14.86
C ARG A 116 -10.50 14.88 13.94
N ASP A 117 -10.92 16.13 13.84
CA ASP A 117 -12.06 16.51 13.03
C ASP A 117 -11.74 16.40 11.53
N TYR A 118 -10.57 16.89 11.08
CA TYR A 118 -10.11 16.71 9.70
C TYR A 118 -9.96 15.24 9.31
N VAL A 119 -9.45 14.42 10.23
CA VAL A 119 -9.35 12.96 10.00
C VAL A 119 -10.74 12.32 9.81
N LYS A 120 -11.78 12.87 10.43
CA LYS A 120 -13.17 12.40 10.27
C LYS A 120 -13.86 12.96 9.01
N GLY A 121 -13.16 13.75 8.19
CA GLY A 121 -13.72 14.35 6.98
C GLY A 121 -14.38 15.70 7.20
N MET A 122 -14.04 16.43 8.27
CA MET A 122 -14.40 17.84 8.37
C MET A 122 -13.82 18.62 7.18
N GLU A 123 -14.65 19.46 6.57
CA GLU A 123 -14.23 20.42 5.56
C GLU A 123 -14.21 21.84 6.17
N GLY A 124 -13.23 22.65 5.75
CA GLY A 124 -13.09 24.04 6.20
C GLY A 124 -11.67 24.42 6.60
N ASN A 125 -11.49 25.67 7.00
CA ASN A 125 -10.19 26.26 7.33
C ASN A 125 -10.01 26.40 8.84
N SER A 126 -8.80 26.13 9.32
CA SER A 126 -8.40 26.36 10.70
C SER A 126 -7.44 27.54 10.78
N LEU A 127 -7.75 28.52 11.63
CA LEU A 127 -6.88 29.68 11.88
C LEU A 127 -6.17 29.55 13.22
N LEU A 128 -4.84 29.66 13.21
CA LEU A 128 -4.02 29.80 14.42
C LEU A 128 -3.51 31.24 14.52
N GLN A 129 -3.96 31.96 15.55
CA GLN A 129 -3.58 33.35 15.79
C GLN A 129 -2.90 33.50 17.15
N GLY A 130 -1.93 34.40 17.23
CA GLY A 130 -1.21 34.72 18.46
C GLY A 130 0.08 35.51 18.19
N PRO A 131 0.75 36.00 19.25
CA PRO A 131 2.00 36.75 19.15
C PRO A 131 3.12 35.98 18.43
N PRO A 132 4.19 36.65 17.96
CA PRO A 132 5.40 35.98 17.49
C PRO A 132 5.99 35.04 18.54
N GLY A 133 6.58 33.93 18.13
CA GLY A 133 7.28 32.99 19.04
C GLY A 133 6.41 31.99 19.80
N VAL A 134 5.07 32.10 19.79
CA VAL A 134 4.16 31.21 20.56
C VAL A 134 3.95 29.81 19.94
N GLY A 135 4.72 29.47 18.90
CA GLY A 135 4.67 28.13 18.29
C GLY A 135 3.52 27.89 17.29
N LYS A 136 2.96 28.92 16.65
CA LYS A 136 1.95 28.77 15.59
C LYS A 136 2.41 27.84 14.47
N SER A 137 3.60 28.07 13.91
CA SER A 137 4.17 27.22 12.85
C SER A 137 4.44 25.80 13.32
N HIS A 138 4.84 25.62 14.58
CA HIS A 138 5.01 24.30 15.20
C HIS A 138 3.69 23.53 15.22
N LEU A 139 2.61 24.16 15.70
CA LEU A 139 1.30 23.55 15.76
C LEU A 139 0.75 23.25 14.36
N SER A 140 0.82 24.20 13.42
CA SER A 140 0.40 23.97 12.02
C SER A 140 1.09 22.76 11.40
N MET A 141 2.42 22.68 11.53
CA MET A 141 3.20 21.56 11.02
C MET A 141 2.83 20.25 11.72
N SER A 142 2.64 20.30 13.03
CA SER A 142 2.26 19.14 13.84
C SER A 142 0.88 18.59 13.45
N ILE A 143 -0.08 19.46 13.14
CA ILE A 143 -1.41 19.08 12.65
C ILE A 143 -1.29 18.42 11.27
N ALA A 144 -0.63 19.09 10.32
CA ALA A 144 -0.50 18.59 8.95
C ALA A 144 0.19 17.22 8.90
N LYS A 145 1.28 17.05 9.67
CA LYS A 145 1.93 15.74 9.82
C LYS A 145 1.01 14.68 10.38
N ASN A 146 0.28 15.00 11.45
CA ASN A 146 -0.58 14.00 12.08
C ASN A 146 -1.70 13.56 11.14
N ILE A 147 -2.29 14.48 10.36
CA ILE A 147 -3.25 14.15 9.30
C ILE A 147 -2.60 13.24 8.24
N ASN A 148 -1.38 13.56 7.81
CA ASN A 148 -0.65 12.76 6.81
C ASN A 148 -0.30 11.35 7.31
N GLU A 149 0.11 11.20 8.58
CA GLU A 149 0.35 9.89 9.21
C GLU A 149 -0.94 9.07 9.32
N MET A 150 -2.06 9.71 9.67
CA MET A 150 -3.36 9.05 9.72
C MET A 150 -3.83 8.62 8.32
N PHE A 151 -3.61 9.44 7.28
CA PHE A 151 -3.88 9.05 5.89
C PHE A 151 -3.12 7.77 5.51
N LYS A 152 -1.85 7.66 5.93
CA LYS A 152 -1.05 6.44 5.72
C LYS A 152 -1.62 5.24 6.47
N SER A 153 -2.03 5.40 7.74
CA SER A 153 -2.55 4.27 8.53
C SER A 153 -3.90 3.76 8.03
N TYR A 154 -4.86 4.64 7.70
CA TYR A 154 -6.17 4.24 7.18
C TYR A 154 -6.08 3.52 5.85
N ASN A 155 -5.21 3.98 4.97
CA ASN A 155 -5.06 3.39 3.64
C ASN A 155 -4.25 2.09 3.65
N HIS A 156 -3.38 1.90 4.63
CA HIS A 156 -2.67 0.63 4.83
C HIS A 156 -3.54 -0.45 5.50
N GLN A 157 -4.68 -0.07 6.11
CA GLN A 157 -5.62 -1.00 6.75
C GLN A 157 -6.78 -1.45 5.83
N ARG A 158 -6.96 -0.80 4.67
CA ARG A 158 -8.03 -1.11 3.70
C ARG A 158 -7.61 -2.11 2.62
N VAL A 159 -6.46 -2.74 2.78
CA VAL A 159 -5.85 -3.68 1.83
C VAL A 159 -5.51 -4.97 2.55
#